data_AF-A0A9Q0KH10-F1
#
_entry.id   AF-A0A9Q0KH10-F1
#
_cell.length_a   1.000
_cell.length_b   1.000
_cell.length_c   1.000
_cell.angle_alpha   90.00
_cell.angle_beta   90.00
_cell.angle_gamma   90.00
#
_symmetry.space_group_name_H-M   'P 1'
#
loop_
_entity.id
_entity.type
_entity.pdbx_description
1 polymer ?
#
loop_
_entity_poly.entity_id
_entity_poly.type
_entity_poly.pdbx_seq_one_letter_code
_entity_poly.pdbx_strand_id
1 'polypeptide(L)'
;MGSYKKLYDFFYNASGKILDEGEKMGIQREEVCHNLLFATCFNSYGGMKILFPSLLKFIGQAGMKLHKQLAEEIRMVVQSNGGTVTMSGMEQMELMKSVVYETLRIDPPVPLQYGKAKKDLV
;
A
#
# COMPACT_ATOMS: atom_id res chain seq x y z
N MET A 1 17.52 20.36 7.42
CA MET A 1 18.39 19.83 6.34
C MET A 1 19.03 18.48 6.66
N GLY A 2 19.44 18.17 7.91
CA GLY A 2 20.09 16.89 8.25
C GLY A 2 19.22 15.63 8.23
N SER A 3 17.88 15.71 8.28
CA SER A 3 16.99 14.55 8.27
C SER A 3 16.73 13.99 6.87
N TYR A 4 16.48 14.86 5.88
CA TYR A 4 16.26 14.44 4.49
C TYR A 4 17.52 13.80 3.89
N LYS A 5 18.69 14.42 4.12
CA LYS A 5 19.96 13.88 3.63
C LYS A 5 20.20 12.45 4.13
N LYS A 6 19.90 12.16 5.41
CA LYS A 6 20.02 10.80 5.95
C LYS A 6 19.13 9.79 5.24
N LEU A 7 17.90 10.18 4.89
CA LEU A 7 17.00 9.34 4.11
C LEU A 7 17.57 9.13 2.70
N TYR A 8 18.00 10.20 2.04
CA TYR A 8 18.62 10.12 0.71
C TYR A 8 19.84 9.19 0.71
N ASP A 9 20.78 9.39 1.64
CA ASP A 9 21.98 8.56 1.78
C ASP A 9 21.60 7.09 2.01
N PHE A 10 20.57 6.81 2.80
CA PHE A 10 20.04 5.46 2.98
C PHE A 10 19.54 4.86 1.66
N PHE A 11 18.64 5.54 0.94
CA PHE A 11 18.09 5.03 -0.31
C PHE A 11 19.16 4.88 -1.39
N TYR A 12 20.10 5.82 -1.48
CA TYR A 12 21.20 5.79 -2.44
C TYR A 12 22.08 4.55 -2.26
N ASN A 13 22.37 4.19 -0.99
CA ASN A 13 23.21 3.04 -0.67
C ASN A 13 22.45 1.71 -0.68
N ALA A 14 21.16 1.70 -0.28
CA ALA A 14 20.38 0.48 -0.14
C ALA A 14 19.69 0.02 -1.44
N SER A 15 19.51 0.91 -2.42
CA SER A 15 18.61 0.66 -3.56
C SER A 15 19.33 0.42 -4.89
N GLY A 16 20.59 -0.02 -4.85
CA GLY A 16 21.48 -0.13 -6.02
C GLY A 16 20.80 -0.70 -7.28
N LYS A 17 20.15 -1.87 -7.17
CA LYS A 17 19.46 -2.50 -8.32
C LYS A 17 18.38 -1.62 -8.97
N ILE A 18 17.61 -0.89 -8.17
CA ILE A 18 16.53 -0.01 -8.67
C ILE A 18 17.12 1.25 -9.29
N LEU A 19 18.19 1.78 -8.69
CA LEU A 19 18.93 2.92 -9.22
C LEU A 19 19.57 2.59 -10.58
N ASP A 20 20.21 1.42 -10.69
CA ASP A 20 20.81 0.94 -11.93
C ASP A 20 19.76 0.76 -13.03
N GLU A 21 18.56 0.29 -12.68
CA GLU A 21 17.46 0.13 -13.63
C GLU A 21 16.93 1.49 -14.10
N GLY A 22 16.77 2.46 -13.20
CA GLY A 22 16.38 3.82 -13.57
C GLY A 22 17.40 4.51 -14.49
N GLU A 23 18.70 4.25 -14.30
CA GLU A 23 19.75 4.75 -15.20
C GLU A 23 19.66 4.12 -16.60
N LYS A 24 19.36 2.82 -16.71
CA LYS A 24 19.10 2.19 -18.02
C LYS A 24 17.89 2.80 -18.74
N MET A 25 16.92 3.30 -17.97
CA MET A 25 15.76 4.03 -18.50
C MET A 25 16.09 5.49 -18.90
N GLY A 26 17.35 5.92 -18.73
CA GLY A 26 17.81 7.25 -19.10
C GLY A 26 17.56 8.34 -18.04
N ILE A 27 17.25 7.94 -16.80
CA ILE A 27 17.00 8.86 -15.68
C ILE A 27 18.30 9.02 -14.88
N GLN A 28 18.63 10.26 -14.48
CA GLN A 28 19.81 10.48 -13.64
C GLN A 28 19.67 9.77 -12.30
N ARG A 29 20.73 9.11 -11.82
CA ARG A 29 20.70 8.31 -10.59
C ARG A 29 20.17 9.07 -9.37
N GLU A 30 20.58 10.33 -9.22
CA GLU A 30 20.12 11.21 -8.14
C GLU A 30 18.60 11.44 -8.23
N GLU A 31 18.08 11.66 -9.44
CA GLU A 31 16.65 11.81 -9.70
C GLU A 31 15.89 10.52 -9.40
N VAL A 32 16.42 9.35 -9.78
CA VAL A 32 15.84 8.04 -9.41
C VAL A 32 15.79 7.89 -7.89
N CYS A 33 16.87 8.26 -7.19
CA CYS A 33 16.96 8.17 -5.74
C CYS A 33 15.92 9.07 -5.04
N HIS A 34 15.80 10.33 -5.47
CA HIS A 34 14.80 11.25 -4.93
C HIS A 34 13.36 10.76 -5.17
N ASN A 35 13.08 10.24 -6.37
CA ASN A 35 11.76 9.68 -6.69
C ASN A 35 11.47 8.40 -5.90
N LEU A 36 12.46 7.53 -5.69
CA LEU A 36 12.31 6.32 -4.89
C LEU A 36 12.05 6.65 -3.41
N LEU A 37 12.80 7.61 -2.86
CA LEU A 37 12.56 8.14 -1.52
C LEU A 37 11.13 8.68 -1.41
N PHE A 38 10.68 9.48 -2.37
CA PHE A 38 9.33 10.03 -2.38
C PHE A 38 8.27 8.93 -2.47
N ALA A 39 8.41 7.97 -3.38
CA ALA A 39 7.49 6.85 -3.53
C ALA A 39 7.42 5.96 -2.27
N THR A 40 8.55 5.75 -1.60
CA THR A 40 8.61 4.91 -0.40
C THR A 40 8.12 5.64 0.84
N CYS A 41 8.64 6.84 1.11
CA CYS A 41 8.34 7.57 2.34
C CYS A 41 7.03 8.37 2.28
N PHE A 42 6.75 9.03 1.16
CA PHE A 42 5.56 9.86 1.02
C PHE A 42 4.36 9.04 0.55
N ASN A 43 4.45 8.38 -0.61
CA ASN A 43 3.31 7.65 -1.17
C ASN A 43 2.98 6.38 -0.36
N SER A 44 3.97 5.50 -0.16
CA SER A 44 3.72 4.19 0.45
C SER A 44 3.59 4.27 1.97
N TYR A 45 4.63 4.73 2.67
CA TYR A 45 4.59 4.84 4.13
C TYR A 45 3.52 5.84 4.59
N GLY A 46 3.40 7.00 3.94
CA GLY A 46 2.35 7.97 4.23
C GLY A 46 0.94 7.39 4.02
N GLY A 47 0.71 6.68 2.92
CA GLY A 47 -0.56 6.00 2.66
C GLY A 47 -0.88 4.91 3.69
N MET A 48 0.07 4.03 3.99
CA MET A 48 -0.10 2.95 4.98
C MET A 48 -0.33 3.49 6.39
N LYS A 49 0.34 4.60 6.77
CA LYS A 49 0.16 5.27 8.05
C LYS A 49 -1.28 5.74 8.26
N ILE A 50 -2.02 6.02 7.19
CA ILE A 50 -3.45 6.38 7.25
C ILE A 50 -4.34 5.14 7.12
N LEU A 51 -4.08 4.30 6.11
CA LEU A 51 -4.91 3.15 5.78
C LEU A 51 -4.98 2.11 6.90
N PHE A 52 -3.84 1.75 7.52
CA PHE A 52 -3.81 0.66 8.50
C PHE A 52 -4.57 0.99 9.79
N PRO A 53 -4.43 2.19 10.39
CA PRO A 53 -5.30 2.60 11.49
C PRO A 53 -6.79 2.59 11.13
N SER A 54 -7.14 3.01 9.90
CA SER A 54 -8.53 3.00 9.43
C SER A 54 -9.08 1.57 9.32
N LEU A 55 -8.32 0.65 8.71
CA LEU A 55 -8.67 -0.77 8.63
C LEU A 55 -8.88 -1.38 10.02
N LEU A 56 -7.97 -1.14 10.96
CA LEU A 56 -8.11 -1.62 12.34
C LEU A 56 -9.32 -1.03 13.05
N LYS A 57 -9.60 0.26 12.85
CA LYS A 57 -10.79 0.94 13.39
C LYS A 57 -12.07 0.26 12.91
N PHE A 58 -12.25 0.07 11.60
CA PHE A 58 -13.48 -0.51 11.06
C PHE A 58 -13.64 -2.00 11.37
N ILE A 59 -12.56 -2.79 11.29
CA ILE A 59 -12.57 -4.19 11.72
C ILE A 59 -12.96 -4.24 13.21
N GLY A 60 -12.32 -3.43 14.06
CA GLY A 60 -12.60 -3.38 15.50
C GLY A 60 -14.06 -3.05 15.82
N GLN A 61 -14.64 -2.07 15.11
CA GLN A 61 -16.01 -1.62 15.28
C GLN A 61 -17.07 -2.61 14.75
N ALA A 62 -16.73 -3.44 13.77
CA ALA A 62 -17.65 -4.43 13.20
C ALA A 62 -18.00 -5.60 14.15
N GLY A 63 -17.24 -5.76 15.24
CA GLY A 63 -17.56 -6.67 16.34
C GLY A 63 -17.20 -8.15 16.10
N MET A 64 -17.36 -8.93 17.17
CA MET A 64 -16.87 -10.32 17.27
C MET A 64 -17.41 -11.27 16.19
N LYS A 65 -18.61 -11.01 15.67
CA LYS A 65 -19.19 -11.83 14.61
C LYS A 65 -18.34 -11.77 13.34
N LEU A 66 -17.98 -10.57 12.89
CA LEU A 66 -17.12 -10.40 11.71
C LEU A 66 -15.72 -10.98 11.97
N HIS A 67 -15.16 -10.77 13.16
CA HIS A 67 -13.84 -11.29 13.52
C HIS A 67 -13.79 -12.82 13.41
N LYS A 68 -14.83 -13.50 13.90
CA LYS A 68 -14.95 -14.96 13.81
C LYS A 68 -15.02 -15.42 12.36
N GLN A 69 -15.86 -14.78 11.53
CA GLN A 69 -16.01 -15.14 10.12
C GLN A 69 -14.71 -14.94 9.34
N LEU A 70 -14.00 -13.82 9.55
CA LEU A 70 -12.69 -13.58 8.94
C LEU A 70 -11.65 -14.61 9.39
N ALA A 71 -11.59 -14.91 10.69
CA ALA A 71 -10.65 -15.89 11.23
C ALA A 71 -10.92 -17.30 10.68
N GLU A 72 -12.19 -17.69 10.56
CA GLU A 72 -12.61 -18.97 9.96
C GLU A 72 -12.22 -19.03 8.49
N GLU A 73 -12.63 -18.05 7.67
CA GLU A 73 -12.31 -18.00 6.24
C GLU A 73 -10.79 -18.08 6.00
N ILE A 74 -10.03 -17.17 6.64
CA ILE A 74 -8.57 -17.07 6.42
C ILE A 74 -7.87 -18.37 6.83
N ARG A 75 -8.21 -18.94 8.00
CA ARG A 75 -7.56 -20.18 8.48
C ARG A 75 -7.91 -21.37 7.59
N MET A 76 -9.17 -21.50 7.18
CA MET A 76 -9.61 -22.59 6.30
C MET A 76 -8.91 -22.54 4.95
N VAL A 77 -8.86 -21.35 4.33
CA VAL A 77 -8.20 -21.17 3.03
C VAL A 77 -6.69 -21.39 3.14
N VAL A 78 -6.03 -20.90 4.18
CA VAL A 78 -4.59 -21.17 4.38
C VAL A 78 -4.35 -22.67 4.56
N GLN A 79 -5.18 -23.36 5.34
CA GLN A 79 -5.07 -24.80 5.54
C GLN A 79 -5.28 -25.58 4.24
N SER A 80 -6.29 -25.24 3.44
CA SER A 80 -6.57 -25.90 2.16
C SER A 80 -5.48 -25.66 1.11
N ASN A 81 -4.70 -24.58 1.26
CA ASN A 81 -3.57 -24.23 0.40
C ASN A 81 -2.21 -24.66 1.00
N GLY A 82 -2.18 -25.76 1.75
CA GLY A 82 -0.94 -26.35 2.25
C GLY A 82 -0.28 -25.57 3.40
N GLY A 83 -1.08 -24.82 4.16
CA GLY A 83 -0.61 -24.05 5.32
C GLY A 83 0.17 -22.78 4.96
N THR A 84 0.17 -22.36 3.70
CA THR A 84 0.93 -21.21 3.21
C THR A 84 0.01 -20.12 2.69
N VAL A 85 0.34 -18.85 2.98
CA VAL A 85 -0.35 -17.70 2.39
C VAL A 85 0.17 -17.50 0.96
N THR A 86 -0.71 -17.65 -0.02
CA THR A 86 -0.40 -17.48 -1.44
C THR A 86 -1.35 -16.47 -2.08
N MET A 87 -0.97 -15.92 -3.23
CA MET A 87 -1.88 -15.05 -4.01
C MET A 87 -3.17 -15.80 -4.40
N SER A 88 -3.05 -17.04 -4.89
CA SER A 88 -4.20 -17.86 -5.25
C SER A 88 -5.08 -18.23 -4.06
N GLY A 89 -4.49 -18.36 -2.86
CA GLY A 89 -5.23 -18.52 -1.61
C GLY A 89 -6.01 -17.27 -1.26
N MET A 90 -5.37 -16.09 -1.29
CA MET A 90 -6.07 -14.82 -1.01
C MET A 90 -7.25 -14.55 -1.96
N GLU A 91 -7.19 -15.04 -3.20
CA GLU A 91 -8.33 -14.93 -4.12
C GLU A 91 -9.58 -15.71 -3.68
N GLN A 92 -9.41 -16.76 -2.86
CA GLN A 92 -10.50 -17.55 -2.29
C GLN A 92 -11.07 -16.94 -0.99
N MET A 93 -10.47 -15.86 -0.48
CA MET A 93 -10.90 -15.19 0.75
C MET A 93 -11.83 -14.00 0.40
N GLU A 94 -13.08 -14.32 0.02
CA GLU A 94 -14.05 -13.32 -0.45
C GLU A 94 -14.36 -12.26 0.62
N LEU A 95 -14.58 -12.68 1.87
CA LEU A 95 -14.88 -11.77 2.96
C LEU A 95 -13.67 -10.88 3.30
N MET A 96 -12.46 -11.45 3.34
CA MET A 96 -11.23 -10.68 3.56
C MET A 96 -11.07 -9.57 2.52
N LYS A 97 -11.21 -9.90 1.23
CA LYS A 97 -11.15 -8.91 0.14
C LYS A 97 -12.23 -7.85 0.29
N SER A 98 -13.47 -8.27 0.58
CA SER A 98 -14.59 -7.34 0.78
C SER A 98 -14.34 -6.36 1.92
N VAL A 99 -13.75 -6.79 3.04
CA VAL A 99 -13.44 -5.91 4.18
C VAL A 99 -12.38 -4.87 3.82
N VAL A 100 -11.35 -5.27 3.06
CA VAL A 100 -10.32 -4.34 2.56
C VAL A 100 -10.95 -3.29 1.63
N TYR A 101 -11.76 -3.72 0.66
CA TYR A 101 -12.42 -2.79 -0.26
C TYR A 101 -13.42 -1.88 0.45
N GLU A 102 -14.17 -2.39 1.42
CA GLU A 102 -15.15 -1.60 2.15
C GLU A 102 -14.48 -0.52 3.02
N THR A 103 -13.31 -0.83 3.59
CA THR A 103 -12.48 0.17 4.28
C THR A 103 -12.07 1.29 3.34
N LEU A 104 -11.59 0.95 2.13
CA LEU A 104 -11.20 1.94 1.11
C LEU A 104 -12.39 2.77 0.61
N ARG A 105 -13.60 2.18 0.58
CA ARG A 105 -14.83 2.86 0.16
C ARG A 105 -15.35 3.84 1.23
N ILE A 106 -15.37 3.42 2.49
CA ILE A 106 -15.93 4.22 3.59
C ILE A 106 -14.98 5.36 3.98
N ASP A 107 -13.69 5.12 3.99
CA ASP A 107 -12.69 6.07 4.49
C ASP A 107 -11.48 6.12 3.55
N PRO A 108 -11.62 6.79 2.39
CA PRO A 108 -10.54 6.90 1.41
C PRO A 108 -9.30 7.55 2.03
N PRO A 109 -8.13 6.88 2.04
CA PRO A 109 -6.93 7.40 2.73
C PRO A 109 -6.42 8.75 2.20
N VAL A 110 -6.75 9.07 0.95
CA VAL A 110 -6.46 10.35 0.31
C VAL A 110 -7.77 10.86 -0.30
N PRO A 111 -8.54 11.71 0.37
CA PRO A 111 -9.88 12.12 -0.09
C PRO A 111 -9.87 13.30 -1.07
N LEU A 112 -8.75 14.00 -1.22
CA LEU A 112 -8.65 15.20 -2.05
C LEU A 112 -7.98 14.89 -3.38
N GLN A 113 -8.75 14.98 -4.46
CA GLN A 113 -8.28 14.86 -5.84
C GLN A 113 -8.50 16.18 -6.57
N TYR A 114 -7.53 16.57 -7.39
CA TYR A 114 -7.57 17.81 -8.16
C TYR A 114 -7.29 17.52 -9.63
N GLY A 115 -7.97 18.23 -10.52
CA GLY A 115 -7.77 18.16 -11.96
C GLY A 115 -7.93 19.53 -12.59
N LYS A 116 -7.07 19.84 -13.57
CA LYS A 116 -7.17 21.07 -14.37
C LYS A 116 -7.71 20.71 -15.76
N ALA A 117 -8.86 21.26 -16.13
CA ALA A 117 -9.42 21.10 -17.46
C ALA A 117 -8.41 21.61 -18.52
N LYS A 118 -8.14 20.80 -19.54
CA LYS A 118 -7.23 21.14 -20.65
C LYS A 118 -7.95 21.78 -21.85
N LYS A 119 -9.27 21.73 -21.84
CA LYS A 119 -10.22 22.26 -22.82
C LYS A 119 -11.57 22.40 -22.12
N ASP A 120 -12.51 23.06 -22.77
CA ASP A 120 -13.86 23.22 -22.23
C ASP A 120 -14.54 21.86 -22.03
N LEU A 121 -15.24 21.73 -20.89
CA LEU A 121 -16.08 20.60 -20.55
C LEU A 121 -17.52 21.05 -20.75
N VAL A 122 -17.98 21.01 -22.01
CA VAL A 122 -19.37 21.25 -22.40
C VAL A 122 -20.10 19.93 -22.61
#